data_AF-S3ZCB7-F1
#
_entry.id   AF-S3ZCB7-F1
#
_cell.length_a   1.000
_cell.length_b   1.000
_cell.length_c   1.000
_cell.angle_alpha   90.00
_cell.angle_beta   90.00
_cell.angle_gamma   90.00
#
_symmetry.space_group_name_H-M   'P 1'
#
loop_
_entity.id
_entity.type
_entity.pdbx_description
1 polymer ?
#
loop_
_entity_poly.entity_id
_entity_poly.type
_entity_poly.pdbx_seq_one_letter_code
_entity_poly.pdbx_strand_id
1 'polypeptide(L)'
;MSATGSLEGVSPEASCVALTNSRLTEDVRYADGKRSLITYSSSTTLRVAGVLVVRLSGRVAEGRGEGHSAQRTVAALPNQLPTQCLTSGLQGSSGQAQLEIQP
;
A
#
# COMPACT_ATOMS: atom_id res chain seq x y z
N MET A 1 -8.85 -11.14 14.51
CA MET A 1 -9.05 -9.90 15.28
C MET A 1 -9.22 -8.76 14.29
N SER A 2 -10.22 -7.90 14.44
CA SER A 2 -10.44 -6.79 13.50
C SER A 2 -9.41 -5.69 13.68
N ALA A 3 -8.99 -5.07 12.59
CA ALA A 3 -8.12 -3.90 12.58
C ALA A 3 -8.53 -2.96 11.44
N THR A 4 -8.28 -1.67 11.62
CA THR A 4 -8.48 -0.65 10.59
C THR A 4 -7.16 0.06 10.36
N GLY A 5 -6.72 0.13 9.10
CA GLY A 5 -5.48 0.79 8.71
C GLY A 5 -5.76 2.01 7.85
N SER A 6 -5.05 3.12 8.11
CA SER A 6 -4.98 4.28 7.24
C SER A 6 -3.56 4.43 6.70
N LEU A 7 -3.44 4.56 5.38
CA LEU A 7 -2.15 4.66 4.68
C LEU A 7 -2.05 6.05 4.05
N GLU A 8 -0.96 6.76 4.35
CA GLU A 8 -0.62 8.02 3.72
C GLU A 8 0.78 7.94 3.12
N GLY A 9 0.98 8.57 1.96
CA GLY A 9 2.30 8.66 1.37
C GLY A 9 2.33 9.49 0.11
N VAL A 10 3.57 9.74 -0.32
CA VAL A 10 3.87 10.50 -1.54
C VAL A 10 4.66 9.59 -2.46
N SER A 11 4.28 9.58 -3.73
CA SER A 11 4.97 8.85 -4.79
C SER A 11 5.56 9.87 -5.77
N PRO A 12 6.81 10.33 -5.55
CA PRO A 12 7.42 11.37 -6.38
C PRO A 12 7.57 10.94 -7.84
N GLU A 13 7.72 9.63 -8.07
CA GLU A 13 7.87 9.02 -9.40
C GLU A 13 6.54 8.51 -9.97
N ALA A 14 5.40 8.89 -9.37
CA ALA A 14 4.09 8.51 -9.87
C ALA A 14 3.92 8.98 -11.32
N SER A 15 3.85 8.02 -12.24
CA SER A 15 3.66 8.26 -13.65
C SER A 15 2.64 7.28 -14.22
N CYS A 16 2.07 7.62 -15.37
CA CYS A 16 1.16 6.75 -16.11
C CYS A 16 1.75 5.38 -16.48
N VAL A 17 3.08 5.30 -16.56
CA VAL A 17 3.80 4.10 -17.04
C VAL A 17 4.35 3.25 -15.88
N ALA A 18 4.21 3.76 -14.63
CA ALA A 18 4.59 3.13 -13.37
C ALA A 18 6.07 2.78 -13.22
N LEU A 19 6.80 3.57 -12.43
CA LEU A 19 8.06 3.17 -11.79
C LEU A 19 8.01 3.63 -10.32
N THR A 20 8.37 2.72 -9.42
CA THR A 20 7.99 2.75 -8.01
C THR A 20 9.19 2.96 -7.10
N ASN A 21 9.12 4.00 -6.26
CA ASN A 21 9.78 4.09 -4.96
C ASN A 21 8.96 5.02 -4.05
N SER A 22 7.79 4.52 -3.63
CA SER A 22 6.90 5.27 -2.74
C SER A 22 7.35 5.09 -1.30
N ARG A 23 7.52 6.18 -0.56
CA ARG A 23 7.64 6.13 0.90
C ARG A 23 6.27 6.37 1.50
N LEU A 24 5.78 5.39 2.25
CA LEU A 24 4.43 5.43 2.82
C LEU A 24 4.50 5.10 4.31
N THR A 25 3.55 5.65 5.05
CA THR A 25 3.34 5.35 6.47
C THR A 25 1.91 4.86 6.66
N GLU A 26 1.73 3.80 7.45
CA GLU A 26 0.42 3.26 7.81
C GLU A 26 0.20 3.26 9.32
N ASP A 27 -0.92 3.85 9.76
CA ASP A 27 -1.43 3.75 11.13
C ASP A 27 -2.48 2.63 11.16
N VAL A 28 -2.18 1.55 11.90
CA VAL A 28 -3.09 0.41 12.09
C VAL A 28 -3.64 0.44 13.51
N ARG A 29 -4.97 0.46 13.63
CA ARG A 29 -5.69 0.43 14.91
C ARG A 29 -6.38 -0.92 15.07
N TYR A 30 -6.06 -1.62 16.16
CA TYR A 30 -6.65 -2.91 16.47
C TYR A 30 -7.89 -2.76 17.36
N ALA A 31 -8.80 -3.73 17.29
CA ALA A 31 -10.01 -3.72 18.11
C ALA A 31 -9.77 -3.74 19.63
N ASP A 32 -8.58 -4.16 20.08
CA ASP A 32 -8.18 -4.11 21.50
C ASP A 32 -7.53 -2.77 21.92
N GLY A 33 -7.63 -1.74 21.08
CA GLY A 33 -7.10 -0.41 21.35
C GLY A 33 -5.59 -0.26 21.15
N LYS A 34 -4.86 -1.34 20.80
CA LYS A 34 -3.44 -1.21 20.42
C LYS A 34 -3.31 -0.57 19.04
N ARG A 35 -2.12 -0.03 18.75
CA ARG A 35 -1.77 0.53 17.45
C ARG A 35 -0.43 0.01 16.94
N SER A 36 -0.24 0.06 15.63
CA SER A 36 1.06 -0.12 14.97
C SER A 36 1.26 0.99 13.96
N LEU A 37 2.42 1.64 14.00
CA LEU A 37 2.87 2.57 12.96
C LEU A 37 3.84 1.83 12.06
N ILE A 38 3.54 1.72 10.77
CA ILE A 38 4.35 0.97 9.81
C ILE A 38 4.95 1.94 8.80
N THR A 39 6.25 1.82 8.53
CA THR A 39 6.92 2.55 7.47
C THR A 39 7.28 1.60 6.33
N TYR A 40 6.82 1.93 5.12
CA TYR A 40 7.14 1.20 3.90
C TYR A 40 8.25 1.93 3.15
N SER A 41 9.36 1.21 2.94
CA SER A 41 10.53 1.75 2.26
C SER A 41 10.58 1.38 0.79
N SER A 42 9.82 0.37 0.37
CA SER A 42 9.72 -0.04 -1.02
C SER A 42 8.31 -0.44 -1.42
N SER A 43 8.04 -0.27 -2.70
CA SER A 43 6.77 -0.63 -3.32
C SER A 43 7.06 -1.27 -4.68
N THR A 44 6.28 -2.27 -5.05
CA THR A 44 6.30 -2.86 -6.40
C THR A 44 4.87 -2.88 -6.91
N THR A 45 4.68 -2.41 -8.14
CA THR A 45 3.38 -2.42 -8.82
C THR A 45 3.45 -3.34 -10.03
N LEU A 46 2.50 -4.26 -10.14
CA LEU A 46 2.40 -5.25 -11.21
C LEU A 46 0.97 -5.28 -11.75
N ARG A 47 0.82 -5.71 -13.01
CA ARG A 47 -0.49 -6.02 -13.60
C ARG A 47 -0.54 -7.49 -13.97
N VAL A 48 -1.51 -8.22 -13.44
CA VAL A 48 -1.69 -9.66 -13.70
C VAL A 48 -3.14 -9.89 -14.09
N ALA A 49 -3.38 -10.44 -15.29
CA ALA A 49 -4.72 -10.70 -15.83
C ALA A 49 -5.70 -9.51 -15.71
N GLY A 50 -5.22 -8.27 -15.90
CA GLY A 50 -6.03 -7.06 -15.80
C GLY A 50 -6.19 -6.48 -14.38
N VAL A 51 -5.72 -7.19 -13.34
CA VAL A 51 -5.74 -6.72 -11.95
C VAL A 51 -4.45 -5.95 -11.64
N LEU A 52 -4.58 -4.80 -10.97
CA LEU A 52 -3.46 -4.05 -10.42
C LEU A 52 -3.08 -4.65 -9.06
N VAL A 53 -1.83 -5.08 -8.92
CA VAL A 53 -1.29 -5.61 -7.67
C VAL A 53 -0.18 -4.70 -7.18
N VAL A 54 -0.34 -4.14 -5.98
CA VAL A 54 0.66 -3.33 -5.29
C VAL A 54 1.16 -4.10 -4.09
N ARG A 55 2.47 -4.29 -4.00
CA ARG A 55 3.14 -4.88 -2.84
C ARG A 55 4.01 -3.83 -2.17
N LEU A 56 3.78 -3.57 -0.89
CA LEU A 56 4.58 -2.68 -0.06
C LEU A 56 5.38 -3.53 0.93
N SER A 57 6.65 -3.21 1.09
CA SER A 57 7.55 -3.87 2.04
C SER A 57 8.14 -2.83 2.99
N GLY A 58 8.11 -3.15 4.29
CA GLY A 58 8.40 -2.20 5.34
C GLY A 58 8.62 -2.84 6.70
N ARG A 59 8.54 -2.01 7.74
CA ARG A 59 8.68 -2.42 9.14
C ARG A 59 7.74 -1.64 10.04
N VAL A 60 7.35 -2.28 11.14
CA VAL A 60 6.65 -1.60 12.23
C VAL A 60 7.65 -0.70 12.94
N ALA A 61 7.49 0.60 12.78
CA ALA A 61 8.33 1.62 13.42
C ALA A 61 7.97 1.81 14.89
N GLU A 62 6.70 1.68 15.27
CA GLU A 62 6.24 1.85 16.65
C GLU A 62 5.04 0.95 16.97
N GLY A 63 4.94 0.51 18.22
CA GLY A 63 3.72 -0.11 18.77
C GLY A 63 3.71 -1.64 18.68
N ARG A 64 2.54 -2.24 18.41
CA ARG A 64 2.39 -3.70 18.40
C ARG A 64 3.24 -4.30 17.27
N GLY A 65 4.20 -5.15 17.65
CA GLY A 65 5.13 -5.76 16.71
C GLY A 65 6.24 -4.80 16.27
N GLU A 66 6.61 -3.82 17.07
CA GLU A 66 7.76 -2.94 16.78
C GLU A 66 9.02 -3.72 16.36
N GLY A 67 9.68 -3.25 15.31
CA GLY A 67 10.87 -3.89 14.72
C GLY A 67 10.54 -5.04 13.75
N HIS A 68 9.32 -5.58 13.79
CA HIS A 68 8.89 -6.66 12.90
C HIS A 68 8.79 -6.21 11.44
N SER A 69 9.05 -7.15 10.54
CA SER A 69 8.85 -6.94 9.10
C SER A 69 7.36 -6.88 8.78
N ALA A 70 6.98 -5.94 7.93
CA ALA A 70 5.60 -5.75 7.50
C ALA A 70 5.49 -5.78 5.99
N GLN A 71 4.45 -6.44 5.49
CA GLN A 71 4.15 -6.51 4.08
C GLN A 71 2.67 -6.23 3.83
N ARG A 72 2.37 -5.34 2.90
CA ARG A 72 1.00 -5.08 2.45
C ARG A 72 0.86 -5.46 0.99
N THR A 73 -0.20 -6.18 0.67
CA THR A 73 -0.59 -6.51 -0.71
C THR A 73 -1.96 -5.90 -0.98
N VAL A 74 -2.08 -5.09 -2.03
CA VAL A 74 -3.34 -4.53 -2.49
C VAL A 74 -3.64 -5.07 -3.87
N ALA A 75 -4.79 -5.71 -4.03
CA ALA A 75 -5.32 -6.15 -5.32
C ALA A 75 -6.53 -5.28 -5.67
N ALA A 76 -6.42 -4.49 -6.72
CA ALA A 76 -7.43 -3.55 -7.16
C ALA A 76 -7.77 -3.74 -8.63
N LEU A 77 -9.06 -3.55 -8.97
CA LEU A 77 -9.45 -3.38 -10.36
C LEU A 77 -9.14 -1.94 -10.75
N PRO A 78 -8.38 -1.71 -11.83
CA PRO A 78 -8.08 -0.36 -12.28
C PRO A 78 -9.35 0.31 -12.82
N ASN A 79 -9.66 1.50 -12.31
CA ASN A 79 -10.80 2.31 -12.78
C ASN A 79 -10.53 3.05 -14.10
N GLN A 80 -9.35 2.88 -14.67
CA GLN A 80 -8.87 3.55 -15.89
C GLN A 80 -7.95 2.63 -16.69
N LEU A 81 -7.94 2.79 -18.01
CA LEU A 81 -6.99 2.09 -18.88
C LEU A 81 -5.56 2.58 -18.64
N PRO A 82 -4.52 1.75 -18.89
CA PRO A 82 -3.13 2.07 -18.53
C PRO A 82 -2.62 3.43 -19.04
N THR A 83 -3.02 3.85 -20.24
CA THR A 83 -2.59 5.12 -20.85
C THR A 83 -3.62 6.24 -20.73
N GLN A 84 -4.80 5.97 -20.18
CA GLN A 84 -5.89 6.95 -20.10
C GLN A 84 -5.51 8.16 -19.24
N CYS A 85 -4.71 7.94 -18.20
CA CYS A 85 -4.20 9.00 -17.34
C CYS A 85 -3.34 10.05 -18.06
N LEU A 86 -2.84 9.78 -19.28
CA LEU A 86 -2.12 10.78 -20.08
C LEU A 86 -3.04 11.94 -20.52
N THR A 87 -4.35 11.72 -20.48
CA THR A 87 -5.37 12.71 -20.86
C THR A 87 -6.25 13.11 -19.69
N SER A 88 -6.67 12.16 -18.85
CA SER A 88 -7.57 12.41 -17.72
C SER A 88 -6.87 12.71 -16.40
N GLY A 89 -5.55 12.53 -16.32
CA GLY A 89 -4.82 12.43 -15.07
C GLY A 89 -5.02 11.09 -14.35
N LEU A 90 -4.27 10.87 -13.27
CA LEU A 90 -4.34 9.65 -12.46
C LEU A 90 -5.60 9.62 -11.59
N GLN A 91 -6.46 8.63 -11.81
CA GLN A 91 -7.57 8.30 -10.91
C GLN A 91 -7.20 7.23 -9.87
N GLY A 92 -7.78 7.36 -8.68
CA GLY A 92 -7.67 6.35 -7.63
C GLY A 92 -8.30 5.01 -8.03
N SER A 93 -7.86 3.93 -7.39
CA SER A 93 -8.43 2.60 -7.53
C SER A 93 -8.84 2.07 -6.15
N SER A 94 -9.88 1.23 -6.10
CA SER A 94 -10.33 0.57 -4.89
C SER A 94 -10.13 -0.93 -5.01
N GLY A 95 -9.78 -1.58 -3.90
CA GLY A 95 -9.45 -3.00 -3.92
C GLY A 95 -9.38 -3.61 -2.53
N GLN A 96 -9.07 -4.91 -2.50
CA GLN A 96 -8.83 -5.65 -1.26
C GLN A 96 -7.37 -5.46 -0.84
N ALA A 97 -7.15 -5.25 0.45
CA ALA A 97 -5.82 -5.12 1.03
C ALA A 97 -5.60 -6.19 2.10
N GLN A 98 -4.43 -6.83 2.05
CA GLN A 98 -3.95 -7.77 3.05
C GLN A 98 -2.67 -7.23 3.67
N LEU A 99 -2.63 -7.18 5.00
CA LEU A 99 -1.47 -6.79 5.78
C LEU A 99 -0.94 -8.00 6.55
N GLU A 100 0.37 -8.23 6.47
CA GLU A 100 1.10 -9.25 7.18
C GLU A 100 2.21 -8.60 8.01
N ILE A 101 2.27 -8.91 9.30
CA ILE A 101 3.36 -8.52 10.19
C ILE A 101 4.02 -9.81 10.68
N GLN A 102 5.28 -10.02 10.32
CA GLN A 102 6.05 -11.23 10.60
C GLN A 102 6.85 -11.06 11.92
N PRO A 103 6.92 -12.06 12.81
CA PRO A 103 7.70 -12.00 14.04
C PRO A 103 9.20 -11.72 13.84
#